data_AF-A0AAQ4PKM5-F1
#
_entry.id   AF-A0AAQ4PKM5-F1
#
_cell.length_a   1.000
_cell.length_b   1.000
_cell.length_c   1.000
_cell.angle_alpha   90.00
_cell.angle_beta   90.00
_cell.angle_gamma   90.00
#
_symmetry.space_group_name_H-M   'P 1'
#
loop_
_entity.id
_entity.type
_entity.pdbx_description
1 polymer ?
#
loop_
_entity_poly.entity_id
_entity_poly.type
_entity_poly.pdbx_seq_one_letter_code
_entity_poly.pdbx_strand_id
1 'polypeptide(L)'
;MKRKQTISDVSFRSCALDLSTNMALAKSVYNLLFRRTSTFAITIMVGAVFFERLFDQGGDAIFEQMNRGKLWKHIQHNYEKKEEE
;
A
#
# COMPACT_ATOMS: atom_id res chain seq x y z
N MET A 1 40.63 -14.39 26.16
CA MET A 1 39.43 -15.19 25.79
C MET A 1 38.08 -14.52 26.15
N LYS A 2 38.00 -13.19 26.33
CA LYS A 2 36.75 -12.49 26.73
C LYS A 2 36.06 -11.64 25.64
N ARG A 3 36.65 -11.53 24.44
CA ARG A 3 36.13 -10.68 23.34
C ARG A 3 35.04 -11.34 22.47
N LYS A 4 34.82 -12.66 22.60
CA LYS A 4 33.82 -13.37 21.78
C LYS A 4 32.41 -13.36 22.38
N GLN A 5 32.27 -13.24 23.70
CA GLN A 5 30.95 -13.27 24.38
C GLN A 5 30.11 -12.02 24.08
N THR A 6 30.73 -10.83 24.09
CA THR A 6 30.05 -9.55 23.92
C THR A 6 29.54 -9.28 22.51
N ILE A 7 30.18 -9.85 21.48
CA ILE A 7 29.76 -9.66 20.08
C ILE A 7 28.52 -10.51 19.76
N SER A 8 28.43 -11.72 20.32
CA SER A 8 27.22 -12.57 20.20
C SER A 8 26.00 -11.95 20.89
N ASP A 9 26.18 -11.26 22.02
CA ASP A 9 25.07 -10.62 22.75
C ASP A 9 24.48 -9.40 22.02
N VAL A 10 25.31 -8.62 21.31
CA VAL A 10 24.85 -7.47 20.51
C VAL A 10 24.12 -7.92 19.25
N SER A 11 24.60 -8.96 18.57
CA SER A 11 23.95 -9.52 17.37
C SER A 11 22.60 -10.17 17.71
N PHE A 12 22.50 -10.85 18.86
CA PHE A 12 21.26 -11.47 19.32
C PHE A 12 20.22 -10.43 19.78
N ARG A 13 20.65 -9.36 20.46
CA ARG A 13 19.78 -8.23 20.85
C ARG A 13 19.22 -7.47 19.64
N SER A 14 20.01 -7.27 18.58
CA SER A 14 19.55 -6.58 17.37
C SER A 14 18.50 -7.38 16.60
N CYS A 15 18.59 -8.72 16.59
CA CYS A 15 17.61 -9.59 15.93
C CYS A 15 16.30 -9.73 16.73
N ALA A 16 16.38 -9.71 18.07
CA ALA A 16 15.20 -9.75 18.94
C ALA A 16 14.38 -8.45 18.94
N LEU A 17 15.02 -7.30 18.68
CA LEU A 17 14.34 -6.02 18.52
C LEU A 17 13.51 -5.97 17.23
N ASP A 18 14.02 -6.53 16.12
CA ASP A 18 13.33 -6.49 14.82
C ASP A 18 12.02 -7.32 14.78
N LEU A 19 12.01 -8.50 15.43
CA LEU A 19 10.83 -9.38 15.48
C LEU A 19 9.71 -8.89 16.42
N SER A 20 10.05 -8.09 17.44
CA SER A 20 9.07 -7.59 18.43
C SER A 20 8.23 -6.43 17.88
N THR A 21 8.82 -5.57 17.05
CA THR A 21 8.15 -4.38 16.48
C THR A 21 7.03 -4.75 15.50
N ASN A 22 7.25 -5.75 14.64
CA ASN A 22 6.24 -6.22 13.68
C ASN A 22 4.99 -6.80 14.36
N MET A 23 5.17 -7.49 15.48
CA MET A 23 4.05 -8.02 16.27
C MET A 23 3.32 -6.92 17.03
N ALA A 24 4.02 -5.87 17.48
CA ALA A 24 3.42 -4.75 18.22
C ALA A 24 2.48 -3.91 17.35
N LEU A 25 2.87 -3.59 16.11
CA LEU A 25 2.02 -2.83 15.19
C LEU A 25 0.79 -3.63 14.80
N ALA A 26 0.95 -4.88 14.36
CA ALA A 26 -0.16 -5.75 13.99
C ALA A 26 -1.15 -5.97 15.15
N LYS A 27 -0.65 -6.19 16.38
CA LYS A 27 -1.49 -6.28 17.58
C LYS A 27 -2.24 -4.98 17.87
N SER A 28 -1.60 -3.83 17.65
CA SER A 28 -2.23 -2.52 17.87
C SER A 28 -3.35 -2.27 16.86
N VAL A 29 -3.10 -2.54 15.57
CA VAL A 29 -4.10 -2.44 14.50
C VAL A 29 -5.27 -3.38 14.75
N TYR A 30 -5.00 -4.63 15.15
CA TYR A 30 -6.04 -5.59 15.48
C TYR A 30 -6.91 -5.10 16.64
N ASN A 31 -6.28 -4.64 17.73
CA ASN A 31 -7.01 -4.14 18.89
C ASN A 31 -7.84 -2.88 18.58
N LEU A 32 -7.39 -2.04 17.64
CA LEU A 32 -8.04 -0.78 17.27
C LEU A 32 -9.20 -0.99 16.29
N LEU A 33 -8.97 -1.75 15.22
CA LEU A 33 -9.89 -1.85 14.08
C LEU A 33 -10.68 -3.16 14.06
N PHE A 34 -10.05 -4.28 14.43
CA PHE A 34 -10.58 -5.63 14.21
C PHE A 34 -11.11 -6.33 15.48
N ARG A 35 -10.90 -5.76 16.67
CA ARG A 35 -11.31 -6.38 17.94
C ARG A 35 -12.82 -6.30 18.23
N ARG A 36 -13.50 -5.24 17.78
CA ARG A 36 -14.96 -5.09 17.96
C ARG A 36 -15.65 -5.20 16.60
N THR A 37 -16.71 -5.99 16.50
CA THR A 37 -17.45 -6.22 15.25
C THR A 37 -18.05 -4.94 14.67
N SER A 38 -18.49 -4.00 15.54
CA SER A 38 -19.00 -2.71 15.13
C SER A 38 -17.93 -1.80 14.50
N THR A 39 -16.73 -1.71 15.08
CA THR A 39 -15.62 -0.91 14.52
C THR A 39 -15.04 -1.55 13.26
N PHE A 40 -15.05 -2.88 13.21
CA PHE A 40 -14.63 -3.65 12.04
C PHE A 40 -15.48 -3.34 10.81
N ALA A 41 -16.81 -3.34 10.95
CA ALA A 41 -17.71 -3.00 9.85
C ALA A 41 -17.48 -1.58 9.32
N ILE A 42 -17.32 -0.60 10.22
CA ILE A 42 -17.02 0.80 9.83
C ILE A 42 -15.68 0.88 9.08
N THR A 43 -14.66 0.18 9.58
CA THR A 43 -13.33 0.16 8.95
C THR A 43 -13.41 -0.40 7.53
N ILE A 44 -14.19 -1.47 7.31
CA ILE A 44 -14.40 -2.03 5.96
C ILE A 44 -15.13 -1.04 5.06
N MET A 45 -16.21 -0.42 5.54
CA MET A 45 -16.98 0.54 4.73
C MET A 45 -16.12 1.73 4.29
N VAL A 46 -15.38 2.33 5.22
CA VAL A 46 -14.46 3.44 4.92
C VAL A 46 -13.33 2.96 4.01
N GLY A 47 -12.74 1.80 4.33
CA GLY A 47 -11.69 1.18 3.53
C GLY A 47 -12.13 0.93 2.09
N ALA A 48 -13.36 0.45 1.88
CA ALA A 48 -13.90 0.17 0.56
C ALA A 48 -14.06 1.44 -0.28
N VAL A 49 -14.60 2.53 0.29
CA VAL A 49 -14.75 3.81 -0.44
C VAL A 49 -13.40 4.40 -0.84
N PHE A 50 -12.41 4.35 0.06
CA PHE A 50 -11.05 4.78 -0.27
C PHE A 50 -10.40 3.86 -1.30
N PHE A 51 -10.59 2.55 -1.16
CA PHE A 51 -10.04 1.55 -2.06
C PHE A 51 -10.57 1.74 -3.47
N GLU A 52 -11.88 1.92 -3.67
CA GLU A 52 -12.51 2.20 -4.97
C GLU A 52 -11.78 3.33 -5.71
N ARG A 53 -11.64 4.50 -5.07
CA ARG A 53 -11.00 5.67 -5.69
C ARG A 53 -9.54 5.45 -6.06
N LEU A 54 -8.80 4.72 -5.22
CA LEU A 54 -7.39 4.42 -5.45
C LEU A 54 -7.21 3.34 -6.51
N PHE A 55 -8.07 2.31 -6.51
CA PHE A 55 -8.00 1.20 -7.45
C PHE A 55 -8.43 1.62 -8.85
N ASP A 56 -9.43 2.48 -8.99
CA ASP A 56 -9.82 3.01 -10.30
C ASP A 56 -8.66 3.79 -10.93
N GLN A 57 -8.10 4.77 -10.21
CA GLN A 57 -6.99 5.58 -10.73
C GLN A 57 -5.71 4.75 -10.94
N GLY A 58 -5.40 3.85 -10.01
CA GLY A 58 -4.23 2.98 -10.12
C GLY A 58 -4.37 1.98 -11.26
N GLY A 59 -5.55 1.39 -11.41
CA GLY A 59 -5.89 0.45 -12.47
C GLY A 59 -5.81 1.12 -13.85
N ASP A 60 -6.41 2.30 -14.00
CA ASP A 60 -6.32 3.09 -15.22
C ASP A 60 -4.87 3.44 -15.55
N ALA A 61 -4.08 3.89 -14.58
CA ALA A 61 -2.68 4.24 -14.81
C ALA A 61 -1.84 3.02 -15.27
N ILE A 62 -2.03 1.86 -14.63
CA ILE A 62 -1.33 0.62 -15.01
C ILE A 62 -1.78 0.19 -16.42
N PHE A 63 -3.08 0.26 -16.70
CA PHE A 63 -3.65 -0.14 -17.98
C PHE A 63 -3.18 0.76 -19.12
N GLU A 64 -3.22 2.08 -18.93
CA GLU A 64 -2.74 3.07 -19.89
C GLU A 64 -1.24 2.94 -20.12
N GLN A 65 -0.45 2.67 -19.07
CA GLN A 65 0.98 2.43 -19.19
C GLN A 65 1.29 1.16 -19.99
N MET A 66 0.53 0.09 -19.78
CA MET A 66 0.73 -1.17 -20.50
C MET A 66 0.28 -1.08 -21.97
N ASN A 67 -0.71 -0.24 -22.27
CA ASN A 67 -1.28 -0.11 -23.62
C ASN A 67 -0.94 1.23 -24.28
N ARG A 68 0.19 1.84 -23.91
CA ARG A 68 0.62 3.13 -24.50
C ARG A 68 0.67 3.05 -26.02
N GLY A 69 -0.04 3.99 -26.66
CA GLY A 69 -0.05 4.16 -28.11
C GLY A 69 -1.09 3.31 -28.83
N LYS A 70 -1.85 2.48 -28.11
CA LYS A 70 -3.01 1.73 -28.65
C LYS A 70 -4.34 2.33 -28.23
N LEU A 71 -4.39 3.07 -27.12
CA LEU A 71 -5.62 3.68 -26.65
C LEU A 71 -6.03 4.85 -27.52
N TRP A 72 -7.33 4.95 -27.78
CA TRP A 72 -7.94 6.09 -28.47
C TRP A 72 -7.56 7.41 -27.82
N LYS A 73 -7.54 7.50 -26.48
CA LYS A 73 -7.09 8.67 -25.71
C LYS A 73 -5.72 9.21 -26.15
N HIS A 74 -4.81 8.35 -26.61
CA HIS A 74 -3.47 8.76 -27.04
C HIS A 74 -3.41 9.16 -28.51
N ILE A 75 -4.36 8.72 -29.34
CA ILE A 75 -4.35 8.93 -30.80
C ILE A 75 -5.38 10.00 -31.21
N GLN A 76 -6.41 10.25 -30.38
CA GLN A 76 -7.51 11.19 -30.61
C GLN A 76 -7.04 12.60 -30.98
N HIS A 77 -5.90 13.06 -30.44
CA HIS A 77 -5.31 14.36 -30.78
C HIS A 77 -4.95 14.53 -32.27
N ASN A 78 -4.84 13.43 -33.03
CA ASN A 78 -4.61 13.47 -34.48
C ASN A 78 -5.91 13.64 -35.29
N TYR A 79 -7.07 13.43 -34.65
CA TYR A 79 -8.37 13.37 -35.31
C TYR A 79 -9.34 14.46 -34.86
N GLU A 80 -9.11 15.08 -33.70
CA GLU A 80 -9.78 16.34 -33.36
C GLU A 80 -9.19 17.47 -34.21
N LYS A 81 -9.89 17.80 -35.31
CA LYS A 81 -9.71 19.08 -35.99
C LYS A 81 -10.02 20.18 -34.98
N LYS A 82 -9.08 21.12 -34.82
CA LYS A 82 -9.35 22.36 -34.09
C LYS A 82 -10.48 23.09 -34.80
N GLU A 83 -11.68 23.04 -34.23
CA GLU A 83 -12.68 24.07 -34.49
C GLU A 83 -12.16 25.32 -33.79
N GLU A 84 -11.61 26.22 -34.60
CA GLU A 84 -11.20 27.56 -34.21
C GLU A 84 -12.47 28.34 -33.81
N GLU A 85 -12.64 28.59 -32.50
CA GLU A 85 -13.42 29.73 -31.98
C GLU A 85 -12.46 30.86 -31.59
#